data_AF-A0A1M5L0P0-F1
#
_entry.id   AF-A0A1M5L0P0-F1
#
_cell.length_a   1.000
_cell.length_b   1.000
_cell.length_c   1.000
_cell.angle_alpha   90.00
_cell.angle_beta   90.00
_cell.angle_gamma   90.00
#
_symmetry.space_group_name_H-M   'P 1'
#
loop_
_entity.id
_entity.type
_entity.pdbx_description
1 polymer ?
#
loop_
_entity_poly.entity_id
_entity_poly.type
_entity_poly.pdbx_seq_one_letter_code
_entity_poly.pdbx_strand_id
1 'polypeptide(L)'
;GSVRPERWLRIFRKGGSLAPDSWLKVRRNNHIDLFVNGRLREKNIISHIPSTRIVESYLYGQIHYNDLDDDQDRFTSSREGVVPDDPKFKQLLKTLDEDIMSKIINEWDIFRCENRDDGDPENDRISKKRRKSQELYNEITGDYTQFGKGTTNAQKDKVLLWINSLKDDASFNYESYGECFVAENLMRTYIEDQKLELCRRVKEDAEKWKKAEQNNLRAGHLNIPIRSNSSDLSYASMDALTLNIEKPGDLSLNQDAKEFKPIRDALAHTSRLTEEAKIKLTSVFNNIKFRLIKLLQEKP
;
A
#
# COMPACT_ATOMS: atom_id res chain seq x y z
N GLY A 1 38.94 -28.03 2.99
CA GLY A 1 37.48 -28.00 3.16
C GLY A 1 37.07 -26.56 3.39
N SER A 2 36.14 -26.06 2.59
CA SER A 2 35.78 -24.64 2.42
C SER A 2 35.43 -23.90 3.72
N VAL A 3 36.06 -22.75 3.95
CA VAL A 3 35.58 -21.72 4.88
C VAL A 3 34.78 -20.72 4.04
N ARG A 4 33.45 -20.68 4.25
CA ARG A 4 32.58 -19.66 3.65
C ARG A 4 32.81 -18.33 4.38
N PRO A 5 32.88 -17.18 3.70
CA PRO A 5 32.92 -15.88 4.38
C PRO A 5 31.55 -15.59 4.98
N GLU A 6 31.53 -15.30 6.28
CA GLU A 6 30.35 -14.89 7.02
C GLU A 6 29.82 -13.54 6.50
N ARG A 7 28.63 -13.54 5.89
CA ARG A 7 27.86 -12.33 5.61
C ARG A 7 27.04 -11.99 6.85
N TRP A 8 27.43 -10.96 7.60
CA TRP A 8 26.59 -10.41 8.66
C TRP A 8 26.44 -8.90 8.47
N LEU A 9 25.32 -8.47 7.89
CA LEU A 9 24.76 -7.16 8.19
C LEU A 9 23.71 -7.39 9.29
N ARG A 10 24.02 -7.00 10.53
CA ARG A 10 23.10 -7.15 11.67
C ARG A 10 22.15 -5.96 11.71
N ILE A 11 20.91 -6.17 11.26
CA ILE A 11 19.80 -5.24 11.54
C ILE A 11 19.31 -5.53 12.97
N PHE A 12 19.50 -4.58 13.89
CA PHE A 12 19.01 -4.72 15.26
C PHE A 12 17.48 -4.58 15.29
N ARG A 13 16.80 -5.60 15.83
CA ARG A 13 15.38 -5.55 16.20
C ARG A 13 15.24 -4.71 17.47
N LYS A 14 14.81 -3.46 17.36
CA LYS A 14 14.30 -2.72 18.53
C LYS A 14 12.79 -2.92 18.58
N GLY A 15 12.35 -3.91 19.37
CA GLY A 15 10.93 -4.07 19.69
C GLY A 15 10.45 -2.91 20.55
N GLY A 16 9.36 -2.27 20.14
CA GLY A 16 8.68 -1.22 20.89
C GLY A 16 8.15 -0.12 19.96
N SER A 17 6.89 0.23 20.17
CA SER A 17 6.14 1.36 19.58
C SER A 17 7.01 2.53 19.13
N LEU A 18 6.73 3.04 17.92
CA LEU A 18 7.28 4.30 17.41
C LEU A 18 7.28 5.35 18.53
N ALA A 19 8.47 5.83 18.90
CA ALA A 19 8.62 6.86 19.90
C ALA A 19 7.98 8.17 19.39
N PRO A 20 7.38 8.99 20.27
CA PRO A 20 6.83 10.28 19.87
C PRO A 20 7.92 11.15 19.21
N ASP A 21 7.53 11.96 18.22
CA ASP A 21 8.41 12.83 17.42
C ASP A 21 9.38 13.69 18.25
N SER A 22 9.05 13.98 19.52
CA SER A 22 9.92 14.69 20.45
C SER A 22 11.21 13.95 20.82
N TRP A 23 11.31 12.64 20.55
CA TRP A 23 12.50 11.81 20.74
C TRP A 23 13.38 11.69 19.49
N LEU A 24 12.97 12.23 18.33
CA LEU A 24 13.80 12.30 17.10
C LEU A 24 15.00 13.27 17.22
N LYS A 25 15.23 13.87 18.40
CA LYS A 25 16.47 14.57 18.74
C LYS A 25 17.59 13.64 19.25
N VAL A 26 17.61 12.37 18.82
CA VAL A 26 18.74 11.46 19.08
C VAL A 26 19.72 11.55 17.89
N ARG A 27 20.93 12.03 18.19
CA ARG A 27 22.11 12.22 17.33
C ARG A 27 22.04 11.62 15.92
N ARG A 28 22.16 12.50 14.91
CA ARG A 28 22.37 12.24 13.48
C ARG A 28 23.68 11.48 13.18
N ASN A 29 23.84 10.25 13.66
CA ASN A 29 25.01 9.42 13.35
C ASN A 29 24.61 8.16 12.57
N ASN A 30 23.73 8.30 11.59
CA ASN A 30 23.48 7.27 10.59
C ASN A 30 24.57 7.39 9.53
N HIS A 31 25.60 6.56 9.66
CA HIS A 31 26.77 6.59 8.79
C HIS A 31 27.33 5.19 8.63
N ILE A 32 27.83 4.92 7.43
CA ILE A 32 28.55 3.68 7.14
C ILE A 32 30.01 4.05 6.92
N ASP A 33 30.90 3.50 7.74
CA ASP A 33 32.33 3.76 7.66
C ASP A 33 33.06 2.75 6.77
N LEU A 34 33.99 3.21 5.95
CA LEU A 34 34.82 2.36 5.10
C LEU A 34 36.12 2.02 5.82
N PHE A 35 36.37 0.73 5.97
CA PHE A 35 37.62 0.16 6.46
C PHE A 35 38.38 -0.57 5.35
N VAL A 36 39.69 -0.38 5.31
CA VAL A 36 40.61 -1.08 4.41
C VAL A 36 41.79 -1.57 5.23
N ASN A 37 42.00 -2.88 5.25
CA ASN A 37 43.03 -3.56 6.05
C ASN A 37 42.99 -3.15 7.54
N GLY A 38 41.77 -3.06 8.09
CA GLY A 38 41.51 -2.72 9.50
C GLY A 38 41.68 -1.24 9.85
N ARG A 39 42.00 -0.37 8.89
CA ARG A 39 42.10 1.08 9.11
C ARG A 39 40.86 1.78 8.57
N LEU A 40 40.33 2.72 9.33
CA LEU A 40 39.29 3.63 8.86
C LEU A 40 39.89 4.48 7.72
N ARG A 41 39.32 4.36 6.53
CA ARG A 41 39.75 5.10 5.35
C ARG A 41 38.80 6.19 4.97
N GLU A 42 37.51 6.05 5.25
CA GLU A 42 36.54 7.10 4.97
C GLU A 42 35.35 7.02 5.92
N LYS A 43 34.95 8.16 6.47
CA LYS A 43 33.75 8.25 7.28
C LYS A 43 32.54 8.49 6.41
N ASN A 44 31.44 7.80 6.72
CA ASN A 44 30.16 8.01 6.05
C ASN A 44 30.21 7.88 4.51
N ILE A 45 30.66 6.73 4.00
CA ILE A 45 30.79 6.47 2.55
C ILE A 45 29.46 6.63 1.79
N ILE A 46 28.32 6.46 2.46
CA ILE A 46 26.99 6.66 1.85
C ILE A 46 26.70 8.12 1.49
N SER A 47 27.48 9.09 2.01
CA SER A 47 27.32 10.51 1.61
C SER A 47 27.60 10.77 0.13
N HIS A 48 28.28 9.85 -0.55
CA HIS A 48 28.49 9.88 -2.00
C HIS A 48 27.29 9.37 -2.81
N ILE A 49 26.32 8.73 -2.17
CA ILE A 49 25.12 8.17 -2.81
C ILE A 49 23.94 9.08 -2.46
N PRO A 50 23.53 9.98 -3.37
CA PRO A 50 22.44 10.91 -3.08
C PRO A 50 21.09 10.18 -3.06
N SER A 51 20.45 10.12 -1.90
CA SER A 51 19.04 9.73 -1.81
C SER A 51 18.36 10.41 -0.63
N THR A 52 17.02 10.48 -0.70
CA THR A 52 16.16 11.13 0.31
C THR A 52 15.24 10.12 0.98
N ARG A 53 15.52 8.82 0.85
CA ARG A 53 14.67 7.77 1.40
C ARG A 53 14.77 7.73 2.92
N ILE A 54 13.64 7.47 3.56
CA ILE A 54 13.55 7.38 5.02
C ILE A 54 14.45 6.27 5.61
N VAL A 55 14.67 5.19 4.85
CA VAL A 55 15.50 4.04 5.27
C VAL A 55 16.91 4.45 5.67
N GLU A 56 17.51 5.44 5.01
CA GLU A 56 18.88 5.89 5.30
C GLU A 56 19.02 6.46 6.70
N SER A 57 17.92 6.96 7.27
CA SER A 57 17.89 7.41 8.66
C SER A 57 17.96 6.26 9.68
N TYR A 58 18.07 5.01 9.23
CA TYR A 58 18.26 3.84 10.07
C TYR A 58 19.57 3.10 9.78
N LEU A 59 20.37 3.56 8.81
CA LEU A 59 21.58 2.87 8.38
C LEU A 59 22.80 3.35 9.15
N TYR A 60 23.44 2.42 9.84
CA TYR A 60 24.74 2.63 10.47
C TYR A 60 25.56 1.34 10.40
N GLY A 61 26.87 1.47 10.27
CA GLY A 61 27.72 0.28 10.22
C GLY A 61 29.10 0.53 9.65
N GLN A 62 29.73 -0.56 9.22
CA GLN A 62 31.08 -0.56 8.68
C GLN A 62 31.11 -1.46 7.44
N ILE A 63 31.80 -1.03 6.40
CA ILE A 63 32.12 -1.81 5.21
C ILE A 63 33.62 -2.06 5.20
N HIS A 64 34.01 -3.32 5.05
CA HIS A 64 35.40 -3.70 4.92
C HIS A 64 35.68 -4.07 3.46
N TYR A 65 36.54 -3.31 2.79
CA TYR A 65 36.87 -3.55 1.38
C TYR A 65 38.38 -3.41 1.16
N ASN A 66 39.10 -4.50 1.45
CA ASN A 66 40.55 -4.54 1.43
C ASN A 66 41.15 -4.37 0.03
N ASP A 67 40.37 -4.66 -1.02
CA ASP A 67 40.83 -4.58 -2.40
C ASP A 67 41.21 -3.14 -2.81
N LEU A 68 40.80 -2.10 -2.08
CA LEU A 68 41.26 -0.73 -2.35
C LEU A 68 42.76 -0.50 -2.07
N ASP A 69 43.41 -1.39 -1.33
CA ASP A 69 44.84 -1.34 -1.04
C ASP A 69 45.57 -2.29 -2.01
N ASP A 70 45.76 -1.83 -3.26
CA ASP A 70 46.53 -2.52 -4.29
C ASP A 70 47.78 -1.69 -4.70
N ASP A 71 48.45 -2.07 -5.79
CA ASP A 71 49.69 -1.41 -6.25
C ASP A 71 49.47 0.09 -6.59
N GLN A 72 48.22 0.52 -6.77
CA GLN A 72 47.85 1.91 -7.01
C GLN A 72 47.46 2.61 -5.70
N ASP A 73 48.08 3.75 -5.36
CA ASP A 73 47.65 4.55 -4.20
C ASP A 73 46.37 5.31 -4.54
N ARG A 74 45.23 4.78 -4.06
CA ARG A 74 43.88 5.31 -4.29
C ARG A 74 43.41 6.26 -3.19
N PHE A 75 44.23 6.51 -2.17
CA PHE A 75 43.84 7.32 -1.01
C PHE A 75 44.22 8.78 -1.18
N THR A 76 43.45 9.66 -0.56
CA THR A 76 43.80 11.08 -0.42
C THR A 76 45.09 11.26 0.38
N SER A 77 45.70 12.44 0.31
CA SER A 77 46.94 12.77 1.02
C SER A 77 46.82 12.63 2.54
N SER A 78 45.64 12.91 3.11
CA SER A 78 45.35 12.70 4.54
C SER A 78 45.13 11.23 4.90
N ARG A 79 44.90 10.37 3.88
CA ARG A 79 44.48 8.97 4.00
C ARG A 79 43.14 8.78 4.74
N GLU A 80 42.36 9.85 4.84
CA GLU A 80 41.01 9.91 5.43
C GLU A 80 39.89 10.00 4.37
N GLY A 81 40.20 9.59 3.13
CA GLY A 81 39.22 9.39 2.07
C GLY A 81 39.84 8.69 0.87
N VAL A 82 39.01 8.19 -0.03
CA VAL A 82 39.43 7.64 -1.33
C VAL A 82 39.32 8.73 -2.39
N VAL A 83 40.18 8.70 -3.42
CA VAL A 83 40.10 9.66 -4.54
C VAL A 83 38.76 9.47 -5.27
N PRO A 84 37.89 10.51 -5.35
CA PRO A 84 36.52 10.35 -5.88
C PRO A 84 36.45 9.84 -7.33
N ASP A 85 37.46 10.18 -8.14
CA ASP A 85 37.50 9.79 -9.55
C ASP A 85 38.08 8.39 -9.82
N ASP A 86 38.54 7.70 -8.78
CA ASP A 86 39.10 6.36 -8.91
C ASP A 86 38.07 5.35 -9.48
N PRO A 87 38.41 4.57 -10.53
CA PRO A 87 37.48 3.62 -11.13
C PRO A 87 36.96 2.55 -10.17
N LYS A 88 37.80 2.05 -9.24
CA LYS A 88 37.44 0.99 -8.30
C LYS A 88 36.57 1.54 -7.17
N PHE A 89 36.83 2.77 -6.73
CA PHE A 89 35.97 3.47 -5.78
C PHE A 89 34.59 3.75 -6.38
N LYS A 90 34.51 4.25 -7.62
CA LYS A 90 33.23 4.42 -8.33
C LYS A 90 32.47 3.10 -8.47
N GLN A 91 33.18 2.00 -8.76
CA GLN A 91 32.57 0.67 -8.80
C GLN A 91 32.04 0.22 -7.43
N LEU A 92 32.80 0.45 -6.35
CA LEU A 92 32.36 0.18 -4.99
C LEU A 92 31.08 0.95 -4.64
N LEU A 93 31.05 2.26 -4.92
CA LEU A 93 29.87 3.11 -4.68
C LEU A 93 28.65 2.61 -5.46
N LYS A 94 28.86 2.24 -6.72
CA LYS A 94 27.80 1.67 -7.57
C LYS A 94 27.26 0.35 -7.00
N THR A 95 28.14 -0.58 -6.63
CA THR A 95 27.73 -1.85 -6.00
C THR A 95 27.04 -1.61 -4.66
N LEU A 96 27.51 -0.65 -3.87
CA LEU A 96 26.87 -0.29 -2.62
C LEU A 96 25.44 0.18 -2.87
N ASP A 97 25.23 1.11 -3.79
CA ASP A 97 23.91 1.65 -4.13
C ASP A 97 22.97 0.59 -4.75
N GLU A 98 23.38 0.01 -5.88
CA GLU A 98 22.50 -0.83 -6.70
C GLU A 98 22.28 -2.23 -6.09
N ASP A 99 23.30 -2.83 -5.49
CA ASP A 99 23.22 -4.23 -5.04
C ASP A 99 22.94 -4.37 -3.55
N ILE A 100 23.53 -3.53 -2.71
CA ILE A 100 23.48 -3.68 -1.26
C ILE A 100 22.33 -2.85 -0.70
N MET A 101 22.31 -1.55 -0.98
CA MET A 101 21.32 -0.62 -0.44
C MET A 101 19.91 -0.96 -0.94
N SER A 102 19.75 -1.25 -2.24
CA SER A 102 18.48 -1.74 -2.78
C SER A 102 17.94 -2.97 -2.05
N LYS A 103 18.81 -3.95 -1.71
CA LYS A 103 18.39 -5.14 -0.95
C LYS A 103 18.00 -4.77 0.49
N ILE A 104 18.79 -3.95 1.17
CA ILE A 104 18.50 -3.51 2.54
C ILE A 104 17.18 -2.75 2.61
N ILE A 105 16.94 -1.83 1.68
CA ILE A 105 15.68 -1.06 1.59
C ILE A 105 14.49 -2.00 1.42
N ASN A 106 14.61 -3.01 0.54
CA ASN A 106 13.57 -4.00 0.32
C ASN A 106 13.32 -4.87 1.55
N GLU A 107 14.36 -5.37 2.20
CA GLU A 107 14.23 -6.16 3.43
C GLU A 107 13.64 -5.34 4.58
N TRP A 108 14.07 -4.10 4.75
CA TRP A 108 13.53 -3.18 5.75
C TRP A 108 12.03 -2.92 5.52
N ASP A 109 11.61 -2.70 4.27
CA ASP A 109 10.20 -2.52 3.91
C ASP A 109 9.37 -3.76 4.28
N ILE A 110 9.87 -4.95 3.94
CA ILE A 110 9.22 -6.22 4.27
C ILE A 110 9.07 -6.34 5.80
N PHE A 111 10.16 -6.15 6.55
CA PHE A 111 10.13 -6.29 8.01
C PHE A 111 9.14 -5.33 8.66
N ARG A 112 9.07 -4.07 8.22
CA ARG A 112 8.11 -3.11 8.77
C ARG A 112 6.68 -3.52 8.46
N CYS A 113 6.41 -3.91 7.21
CA CYS A 113 5.10 -4.42 6.82
C CYS A 113 4.67 -5.64 7.66
N GLU A 114 5.58 -6.58 7.94
CA GLU A 114 5.31 -7.75 8.78
C GLU A 114 5.01 -7.39 10.25
N ASN A 115 5.62 -6.31 10.75
CA ASN A 115 5.42 -5.84 12.12
C ASN A 115 4.25 -4.84 12.25
N ARG A 116 3.45 -4.63 11.19
CA ARG A 116 2.34 -3.65 11.12
C ARG A 116 2.80 -2.19 11.27
N ASP A 117 4.03 -1.92 10.88
CA ASP A 117 4.57 -0.59 10.74
C ASP A 117 4.52 -0.12 9.28
N ASP A 118 4.48 1.19 9.07
CA ASP A 118 4.53 1.80 7.74
C ASP A 118 5.90 1.55 7.10
N GLY A 119 5.91 0.91 5.92
CA GLY A 119 7.12 0.61 5.16
C GLY A 119 7.65 1.81 4.35
N ASP A 120 8.43 1.54 3.30
CA ASP A 120 8.97 2.58 2.42
C ASP A 120 7.89 3.02 1.42
N PRO A 121 7.41 4.28 1.47
CA PRO A 121 6.39 4.76 0.54
C PRO A 121 6.85 4.79 -0.93
N GLU A 122 8.17 4.78 -1.17
CA GLU A 122 8.79 4.79 -2.50
C GLU A 122 9.31 3.39 -2.91
N ASN A 123 8.86 2.33 -2.23
CA ASN A 123 9.14 0.96 -2.64
C ASN A 123 7.98 0.38 -3.47
N ASP A 124 8.29 0.02 -4.71
CA ASP A 124 7.32 -0.41 -5.72
C ASP A 124 6.83 -1.86 -5.58
N ARG A 125 7.34 -2.63 -4.60
CA ARG A 125 6.88 -4.00 -4.31
C ARG A 125 5.38 -4.08 -4.04
N ILE A 126 4.81 -3.04 -3.44
CA ILE A 126 3.39 -2.90 -3.15
C ILE A 126 2.92 -1.58 -3.75
N SER A 127 1.79 -1.59 -4.45
CA SER A 127 1.21 -0.36 -5.03
C SER A 127 0.93 0.67 -3.93
N LYS A 128 1.07 1.97 -4.25
CA LYS A 128 0.80 3.06 -3.29
C LYS A 128 -0.61 2.97 -2.69
N LYS A 129 -1.62 2.56 -3.48
CA LYS A 129 -2.99 2.31 -3.00
C LYS A 129 -3.03 1.19 -1.96
N ARG A 130 -2.44 0.03 -2.29
CA ARG A 130 -2.41 -1.12 -1.38
C ARG A 130 -1.64 -0.80 -0.09
N ARG A 131 -0.57 0.00 -0.16
CA ARG A 131 0.14 0.50 1.02
C ARG A 131 -0.78 1.32 1.91
N LYS A 132 -1.49 2.31 1.36
CA LYS A 132 -2.46 3.10 2.15
C LYS A 132 -3.59 2.26 2.75
N SER A 133 -4.05 1.23 2.06
CA SER A 133 -5.01 0.28 2.62
C SER A 133 -4.43 -0.54 3.78
N GLN A 134 -3.16 -0.95 3.71
CA GLN A 134 -2.47 -1.63 4.82
C GLN A 134 -2.26 -0.70 6.02
N GLU A 135 -1.85 0.56 5.78
CA GLU A 135 -1.70 1.57 6.83
C GLU A 135 -3.03 1.80 7.56
N LEU A 136 -4.13 1.99 6.82
CA LEU A 136 -5.47 2.13 7.39
C LEU A 136 -5.88 0.89 8.20
N TYR A 137 -5.56 -0.31 7.72
CA TYR A 137 -5.81 -1.54 8.46
C TYR A 137 -5.04 -1.59 9.78
N ASN A 138 -3.76 -1.20 9.77
CA ASN A 138 -2.93 -1.18 10.96
C ASN A 138 -3.48 -0.17 11.99
N GLU A 139 -3.93 1.01 11.54
CA GLU A 139 -4.54 2.03 12.39
C GLU A 139 -5.83 1.52 13.05
N ILE A 140 -6.76 0.97 12.26
CA ILE A 140 -8.02 0.40 12.76
C ILE A 140 -7.76 -0.74 13.76
N THR A 141 -6.78 -1.60 13.46
CA THR A 141 -6.49 -2.75 14.31
C THR A 141 -5.68 -2.39 15.55
N GLY A 142 -5.06 -1.21 15.58
CA GLY A 142 -4.38 -0.65 16.75
C GLY A 142 -5.28 -0.65 17.98
N ASP A 143 -6.54 -0.26 17.83
CA ASP A 143 -7.55 -0.23 18.90
C ASP A 143 -7.77 -1.60 19.55
N TYR A 144 -7.70 -2.68 18.75
CA TYR A 144 -7.90 -4.05 19.22
C TYR A 144 -6.65 -4.66 19.87
N THR A 145 -5.52 -3.94 19.84
CA THR A 145 -4.24 -4.36 20.46
C THR A 145 -3.94 -3.64 21.76
N GLN A 146 -4.84 -2.77 22.23
CA GLN A 146 -4.74 -2.09 23.52
C GLN A 146 -5.19 -3.02 24.66
N PHE A 147 -4.32 -3.95 25.04
CA PHE A 147 -4.64 -4.95 26.07
C PHE A 147 -4.62 -4.36 27.49
N GLY A 148 -5.64 -4.69 28.28
CA GLY A 148 -5.76 -4.26 29.67
C GLY A 148 -4.77 -4.92 30.64
N LYS A 149 -4.71 -4.40 31.87
CA LYS A 149 -3.94 -5.02 32.96
C LYS A 149 -4.50 -6.41 33.25
N GLY A 150 -3.65 -7.44 33.19
CA GLY A 150 -4.02 -8.84 33.44
C GLY A 150 -4.15 -9.71 32.18
N THR A 151 -4.10 -9.15 30.97
CA THR A 151 -4.04 -9.98 29.74
C THR A 151 -2.70 -10.70 29.63
N THR A 152 -2.75 -12.02 29.53
CA THR A 152 -1.56 -12.87 29.39
C THR A 152 -0.94 -12.75 28.00
N ASN A 153 0.37 -13.02 27.86
CA ASN A 153 1.03 -12.97 26.56
C ASN A 153 0.39 -13.95 25.55
N ALA A 154 0.00 -15.14 25.98
CA ALA A 154 -0.67 -16.11 25.11
C ALA A 154 -2.00 -15.57 24.53
N GLN A 155 -2.77 -14.82 25.32
CA GLN A 155 -3.99 -14.18 24.82
C GLN A 155 -3.68 -13.07 23.82
N LYS A 156 -2.65 -12.26 24.09
CA LYS A 156 -2.20 -11.21 23.16
C LYS A 156 -1.77 -11.82 21.83
N ASP A 157 -0.89 -12.82 21.87
CA ASP A 157 -0.37 -13.49 20.67
C ASP A 157 -1.49 -14.09 19.84
N LYS A 158 -2.49 -14.71 20.49
CA LYS A 158 -3.67 -15.26 19.80
C LYS A 158 -4.47 -14.18 19.05
N VAL A 159 -4.73 -13.04 19.68
CA VAL A 159 -5.42 -11.92 19.04
C VAL A 159 -4.60 -11.34 17.89
N LEU A 160 -3.28 -11.18 18.10
CA LEU A 160 -2.38 -10.71 17.05
C LEU A 160 -2.35 -11.66 15.84
N LEU A 161 -2.41 -12.98 16.06
CA LEU A 161 -2.51 -13.96 14.97
C LEU A 161 -3.80 -13.81 14.17
N TRP A 162 -4.94 -13.60 14.84
CA TRP A 162 -6.22 -13.36 14.16
C TRP A 162 -6.19 -12.07 13.33
N ILE A 163 -5.74 -10.97 13.93
CA ILE A 163 -5.57 -9.69 13.24
C ILE A 163 -4.64 -9.84 12.03
N ASN A 164 -3.50 -10.51 12.18
CA ASN A 164 -2.57 -10.69 11.07
C ASN A 164 -3.19 -11.53 9.95
N SER A 165 -4.00 -12.54 10.28
CA SER A 165 -4.66 -13.41 9.28
C SER A 165 -5.71 -12.70 8.41
N LEU A 166 -6.17 -11.51 8.81
CA LEU A 166 -7.16 -10.71 8.09
C LEU A 166 -6.54 -9.59 7.24
N LYS A 167 -5.24 -9.32 7.41
CA LYS A 167 -4.55 -8.15 6.83
C LYS A 167 -4.67 -8.09 5.31
N ASP A 168 -4.36 -9.18 4.61
CA ASP A 168 -4.34 -9.19 3.15
C ASP A 168 -5.73 -9.01 2.55
N ASP A 169 -6.75 -9.64 3.16
CA ASP A 169 -8.14 -9.51 2.76
C ASP A 169 -8.67 -8.11 3.02
N ALA A 170 -8.44 -7.55 4.21
CA ALA A 170 -8.88 -6.20 4.55
C ALA A 170 -8.22 -5.14 3.65
N SER A 171 -6.91 -5.28 3.40
CA SER A 171 -6.17 -4.37 2.52
C SER A 171 -6.70 -4.42 1.09
N PHE A 172 -7.05 -5.60 0.59
CA PHE A 172 -7.72 -5.76 -0.71
C PHE A 172 -9.11 -5.12 -0.72
N ASN A 173 -9.87 -5.33 0.35
CA ASN A 173 -11.25 -4.87 0.46
C ASN A 173 -11.34 -3.35 0.53
N TYR A 174 -10.46 -2.68 1.29
CA TYR A 174 -10.45 -1.22 1.37
C TYR A 174 -10.12 -0.58 0.03
N GLU A 175 -9.10 -1.09 -0.67
CA GLU A 175 -8.75 -0.62 -2.01
C GLU A 175 -9.93 -0.80 -2.98
N SER A 176 -10.48 -2.01 -3.05
CA SER A 176 -11.55 -2.35 -3.99
C SER A 176 -12.85 -1.60 -3.71
N TYR A 177 -13.22 -1.44 -2.43
CA TYR A 177 -14.38 -0.66 -2.04
C TYR A 177 -14.21 0.82 -2.39
N GLY A 178 -13.03 1.39 -2.11
CA GLY A 178 -12.72 2.77 -2.47
C GLY A 178 -12.82 3.02 -3.97
N GLU A 179 -12.28 2.12 -4.79
CA GLU A 179 -12.39 2.24 -6.25
C GLU A 179 -13.85 2.11 -6.72
N CYS A 180 -14.59 1.13 -6.18
CA CYS A 180 -16.01 0.93 -6.50
C CYS A 180 -16.85 2.15 -6.13
N PHE A 181 -16.63 2.72 -4.94
CA PHE A 181 -17.33 3.91 -4.46
C PHE A 181 -17.14 5.09 -5.41
N VAL A 182 -15.89 5.35 -5.83
CA VAL A 182 -15.60 6.44 -6.77
C VAL A 182 -16.26 6.18 -8.12
N ALA A 183 -16.13 4.97 -8.68
CA ALA A 183 -16.68 4.65 -9.99
C ALA A 183 -18.22 4.75 -10.03
N GLU A 184 -18.93 4.18 -9.05
CA GLU A 184 -20.40 4.26 -9.04
C GLU A 184 -20.90 5.69 -8.91
N ASN A 185 -20.26 6.51 -8.06
CA ASN A 185 -20.69 7.90 -7.89
C ASN A 185 -20.36 8.77 -9.10
N LEU A 186 -19.22 8.55 -9.77
CA LEU A 186 -18.92 9.22 -11.03
C LEU A 186 -19.92 8.84 -12.13
N MET A 187 -20.36 7.58 -12.21
CA MET A 187 -21.42 7.18 -13.13
C MET A 187 -22.74 7.92 -12.85
N ARG A 188 -23.13 8.06 -11.58
CA ARG A 188 -24.34 8.82 -11.19
C ARG A 188 -24.23 10.27 -11.65
N THR A 189 -23.11 10.92 -11.33
CA THR A 189 -22.86 12.32 -11.71
C THR A 189 -22.82 12.49 -13.23
N TYR A 190 -22.22 11.56 -13.98
CA TYR A 190 -22.21 11.59 -15.44
C TYR A 190 -23.63 11.50 -16.03
N ILE A 191 -24.48 10.60 -15.52
CA ILE A 191 -25.87 10.47 -15.96
C ILE A 191 -26.65 11.78 -15.73
N GLU A 192 -26.45 12.40 -14.56
CA GLU A 192 -27.08 13.69 -14.22
C GLU A 192 -26.59 14.84 -15.10
N ASP A 193 -25.28 14.94 -15.33
CA ASP A 193 -24.64 15.98 -16.14
C ASP A 193 -25.08 15.92 -17.61
N GLN A 194 -25.08 14.71 -18.17
CA GLN A 194 -25.53 14.44 -19.55
C GLN A 194 -27.05 14.47 -19.69
N LYS A 195 -27.78 14.66 -18.59
CA LYS A 195 -29.26 14.70 -18.53
C LYS A 195 -29.90 13.48 -19.21
N LEU A 196 -29.31 12.31 -19.01
CA LEU A 196 -29.81 11.09 -19.64
C LEU A 196 -31.14 10.69 -19.01
N GLU A 197 -32.09 10.30 -19.83
CA GLU A 197 -33.34 9.75 -19.33
C GLU A 197 -33.09 8.42 -18.59
N LEU A 198 -33.74 8.27 -17.43
CA LEU A 198 -33.59 7.07 -16.64
C LEU A 198 -34.29 5.88 -17.30
N CYS A 199 -33.52 4.82 -17.52
CA CYS A 199 -34.01 3.57 -18.08
C CYS A 199 -34.95 2.86 -17.08
N ARG A 200 -35.76 1.93 -17.61
CA ARG A 200 -36.74 1.18 -16.82
C ARG A 200 -36.11 0.47 -15.62
N ARG A 201 -34.91 -0.11 -15.80
CA ARG A 201 -34.24 -0.88 -14.75
C ARG A 201 -33.88 -0.02 -13.54
N VAL A 202 -33.38 1.20 -13.76
CA VAL A 202 -33.04 2.14 -12.69
C VAL A 202 -34.29 2.51 -11.88
N LYS A 203 -35.40 2.79 -12.56
CA LYS A 203 -36.68 3.13 -11.92
C LYS A 203 -37.21 1.98 -11.06
N GLU A 204 -37.17 0.75 -11.59
CA GLU A 204 -37.59 -0.46 -10.86
C GLU A 204 -36.72 -0.74 -9.62
N ASP A 205 -35.39 -0.60 -9.75
CA ASP A 205 -34.47 -0.77 -8.61
C ASP A 205 -34.73 0.32 -7.54
N ALA A 206 -34.96 1.57 -7.96
CA ALA A 206 -35.27 2.65 -7.03
C ALA A 206 -36.55 2.42 -6.23
N GLU A 207 -37.65 2.03 -6.87
CA GLU A 207 -38.90 1.70 -6.17
C GLU A 207 -38.70 0.58 -5.15
N LYS A 208 -38.03 -0.50 -5.56
CA LYS A 208 -37.76 -1.65 -4.68
C LYS A 208 -36.95 -1.24 -3.45
N TRP A 209 -35.84 -0.52 -3.63
CA TRP A 209 -34.92 -0.21 -2.54
C TRP A 209 -35.41 0.94 -1.66
N LYS A 210 -36.18 1.90 -2.20
CA LYS A 210 -36.89 2.90 -1.38
C LYS A 210 -37.86 2.23 -0.41
N LYS A 211 -38.62 1.24 -0.88
CA LYS A 211 -39.54 0.47 -0.02
C LYS A 211 -38.79 -0.33 1.04
N ALA A 212 -37.71 -1.02 0.65
CA ALA A 212 -36.88 -1.77 1.60
C ALA A 212 -36.25 -0.86 2.67
N GLU A 213 -35.76 0.31 2.27
CA GLU A 213 -35.22 1.32 3.18
C GLU A 213 -36.27 1.79 4.19
N GLN A 214 -37.47 2.14 3.75
CA GLN A 214 -38.55 2.53 4.65
C GLN A 214 -38.89 1.43 5.67
N ASN A 215 -38.92 0.17 5.24
CA ASN A 215 -39.17 -0.95 6.12
C ASN A 215 -38.06 -1.12 7.16
N ASN A 216 -36.79 -1.01 6.74
CA ASN A 216 -35.63 -1.14 7.62
C ASN A 216 -35.52 0.03 8.61
N LEU A 217 -35.81 1.25 8.17
CA LEU A 217 -35.84 2.43 9.05
C LEU A 217 -36.91 2.27 10.14
N ARG A 218 -38.10 1.80 9.77
CA ARG A 218 -39.18 1.51 10.73
C ARG A 218 -38.78 0.41 11.71
N ALA A 219 -38.22 -0.69 11.22
CA ALA A 219 -37.76 -1.80 12.06
C ALA A 219 -36.63 -1.37 13.01
N GLY A 220 -35.76 -0.46 12.58
CA GLY A 220 -34.67 0.11 13.39
C GLY A 220 -35.09 1.30 14.26
N HIS A 221 -36.36 1.70 14.26
CA HIS A 221 -36.86 2.90 14.96
C HIS A 221 -36.10 4.19 14.59
N LEU A 222 -35.61 4.28 13.35
CA LEU A 222 -34.87 5.44 12.84
C LEU A 222 -35.81 6.43 12.15
N ASN A 223 -35.80 7.68 12.61
CA ASN A 223 -36.57 8.79 12.04
C ASN A 223 -35.70 9.84 11.33
N ILE A 224 -34.41 9.56 11.16
CA ILE A 224 -33.46 10.48 10.51
C ILE A 224 -33.31 10.16 9.01
N PRO A 225 -33.03 11.16 8.16
CA PRO A 225 -32.62 10.90 6.77
C PRO A 225 -31.25 10.21 6.76
N ILE A 226 -31.09 9.17 5.94
CA ILE A 226 -29.82 8.42 5.84
C ILE A 226 -29.09 8.61 4.50
N ARG A 227 -29.71 9.33 3.55
CA ARG A 227 -29.09 9.70 2.26
C ARG A 227 -29.12 11.21 2.10
N SER A 228 -28.03 11.77 1.60
CA SER A 228 -27.96 13.18 1.20
C SER A 228 -28.73 13.47 -0.08
N ASN A 229 -28.91 12.47 -0.95
CA ASN A 229 -29.70 12.52 -2.18
C ASN A 229 -30.61 11.28 -2.25
N SER A 230 -31.90 11.48 -2.48
CA SER A 230 -32.92 10.43 -2.60
C SER A 230 -33.42 10.23 -4.04
N SER A 231 -32.67 10.72 -5.03
CA SER A 231 -32.90 10.45 -6.45
C SER A 231 -32.87 8.95 -6.75
N ASP A 232 -33.52 8.53 -7.84
CA ASP A 232 -33.58 7.12 -8.22
C ASP A 232 -32.17 6.53 -8.48
N LEU A 233 -31.23 7.35 -8.98
CA LEU A 233 -29.83 6.96 -9.19
C LEU A 233 -29.11 6.57 -7.90
N SER A 234 -29.49 7.14 -6.75
CA SER A 234 -28.90 6.79 -5.45
C SER A 234 -29.26 5.38 -4.97
N TYR A 235 -30.27 4.75 -5.58
CA TYR A 235 -30.73 3.40 -5.31
C TYR A 235 -30.35 2.39 -6.41
N ALA A 236 -29.70 2.85 -7.48
CA ALA A 236 -29.28 2.01 -8.59
C ALA A 236 -27.94 1.32 -8.30
N SER A 237 -27.85 0.03 -8.64
CA SER A 237 -26.60 -0.72 -8.65
C SER A 237 -25.78 -0.42 -9.90
N MET A 238 -24.47 -0.70 -9.86
CA MET A 238 -23.57 -0.44 -10.98
C MET A 238 -24.08 -1.02 -12.32
N ASP A 239 -24.63 -2.23 -12.34
CA ASP A 239 -25.20 -2.85 -13.54
C ASP A 239 -26.42 -2.08 -14.10
N ALA A 240 -27.22 -1.45 -13.25
CA ALA A 240 -28.32 -0.60 -13.69
C ALA A 240 -27.81 0.77 -14.20
N LEU A 241 -26.80 1.33 -13.53
CA LEU A 241 -26.16 2.58 -13.96
C LEU A 241 -25.51 2.43 -15.34
N THR A 242 -24.82 1.32 -15.61
CA THR A 242 -24.16 1.08 -16.89
C THR A 242 -25.17 0.90 -18.04
N LEU A 243 -26.32 0.28 -17.80
CA LEU A 243 -27.42 0.24 -18.78
C LEU A 243 -28.00 1.62 -19.11
N ASN A 244 -27.89 2.56 -18.18
CA ASN A 244 -28.35 3.93 -18.41
C ASN A 244 -27.37 4.73 -19.26
N ILE A 245 -26.11 4.29 -19.31
CA ILE A 245 -25.00 4.97 -19.99
C ILE A 245 -24.77 4.39 -21.39
N GLU A 246 -24.77 3.06 -21.53
CA GLU A 246 -24.49 2.41 -22.80
C GLU A 246 -25.72 2.37 -23.73
N LYS A 247 -25.47 2.50 -25.04
CA LYS A 247 -26.50 2.39 -26.08
C LYS A 247 -26.88 0.91 -26.29
N PRO A 248 -28.12 0.63 -26.78
CA PRO A 248 -28.50 -0.72 -27.17
C PRO A 248 -27.52 -1.30 -28.22
N GLY A 249 -26.78 -2.35 -27.86
CA GLY A 249 -25.78 -3.00 -28.73
C GLY A 249 -24.34 -2.93 -28.18
N ASP A 250 -24.00 -1.90 -27.41
CA ASP A 250 -22.76 -1.80 -26.66
C ASP A 250 -23.00 -2.38 -25.26
N LEU A 251 -22.92 -3.71 -25.10
CA LEU A 251 -23.24 -4.36 -23.81
C LEU A 251 -22.00 -4.71 -22.98
N SER A 252 -20.82 -4.24 -23.38
CA SER A 252 -19.56 -4.64 -22.72
C SER A 252 -19.50 -4.19 -21.26
N LEU A 253 -19.84 -2.93 -20.96
CA LEU A 253 -19.75 -2.40 -19.60
C LEU A 253 -20.84 -2.97 -18.69
N ASN A 254 -22.04 -3.18 -19.25
CA ASN A 254 -23.10 -3.83 -18.50
C ASN A 254 -22.77 -5.28 -18.14
N GLN A 255 -22.20 -6.03 -19.08
CA GLN A 255 -21.80 -7.41 -18.82
C GLN A 255 -20.72 -7.49 -17.74
N ASP A 256 -19.72 -6.60 -17.79
CA ASP A 256 -18.72 -6.51 -16.74
C ASP A 256 -19.34 -6.16 -15.39
N ALA A 257 -20.26 -5.19 -15.33
CA ALA A 257 -20.93 -4.83 -14.10
C ALA A 257 -21.75 -5.99 -13.50
N LYS A 258 -22.35 -6.84 -14.35
CA LYS A 258 -23.03 -8.07 -13.92
C LYS A 258 -22.06 -9.11 -13.36
N GLU A 259 -20.89 -9.28 -13.98
CA GLU A 259 -19.85 -10.19 -13.48
C GLU A 259 -19.19 -9.70 -12.19
N PHE A 260 -19.02 -8.38 -12.07
CA PHE A 260 -18.45 -7.71 -10.91
C PHE A 260 -19.35 -7.85 -9.68
N LYS A 261 -20.66 -7.69 -9.87
CA LYS A 261 -21.67 -7.62 -8.79
C LYS A 261 -21.61 -8.75 -7.75
N PRO A 262 -21.67 -10.05 -8.09
CA PRO A 262 -21.69 -11.10 -7.07
C PRO A 262 -20.42 -11.12 -6.22
N ILE A 263 -19.26 -10.84 -6.81
CA ILE A 263 -17.99 -10.81 -6.08
C ILE A 263 -17.92 -9.56 -5.19
N ARG A 264 -18.35 -8.40 -5.71
CA ARG A 264 -18.46 -7.16 -4.95
C ARG A 264 -19.43 -7.27 -3.79
N ASP A 265 -20.57 -7.94 -3.98
CA ASP A 265 -21.58 -8.09 -2.93
C ASP A 265 -21.03 -8.95 -1.79
N ALA A 266 -20.31 -10.03 -2.09
CA ALA A 266 -19.60 -10.82 -1.07
C ALA A 266 -18.59 -9.95 -0.29
N LEU A 267 -17.81 -9.12 -0.99
CA LEU A 267 -16.87 -8.18 -0.39
C LEU A 267 -17.57 -7.14 0.50
N ALA A 268 -18.65 -6.53 0.02
CA ALA A 268 -19.44 -5.53 0.75
C ALA A 268 -20.12 -6.14 1.99
N HIS A 269 -20.44 -7.43 1.93
CA HIS A 269 -20.87 -8.22 3.08
C HIS A 269 -19.70 -8.74 3.94
N THR A 270 -18.51 -8.15 3.82
CA THR A 270 -17.30 -8.43 4.63
C THR A 270 -16.79 -9.88 4.54
N SER A 271 -17.15 -10.59 3.47
CA SER A 271 -16.65 -11.94 3.23
C SER A 271 -15.18 -11.92 2.79
N ARG A 272 -14.46 -13.00 3.12
CA ARG A 272 -13.08 -13.22 2.66
C ARG A 272 -13.12 -13.89 1.29
N LEU A 273 -12.61 -13.20 0.27
CA LEU A 273 -12.60 -13.68 -1.11
C LEU A 273 -11.46 -14.68 -1.34
N THR A 274 -11.68 -15.64 -2.24
CA THR A 274 -10.58 -16.48 -2.75
C THR A 274 -9.66 -15.64 -3.65
N GLU A 275 -8.44 -16.13 -3.92
CA GLU A 275 -7.51 -15.44 -4.81
C GLU A 275 -8.05 -15.33 -6.24
N GLU A 276 -8.74 -16.35 -6.75
CA GLU A 276 -9.39 -16.31 -8.06
C GLU A 276 -10.47 -15.23 -8.12
N ALA A 277 -11.26 -15.09 -7.05
CA ALA A 277 -12.27 -14.06 -6.96
C ALA A 277 -11.66 -12.66 -6.89
N LYS A 278 -10.55 -12.46 -6.15
CA LYS A 278 -9.81 -11.19 -6.12
C LYS A 278 -9.25 -10.81 -7.50
N ILE A 279 -8.66 -11.78 -8.20
CA ILE A 279 -8.13 -11.59 -9.56
C ILE A 279 -9.27 -11.20 -10.51
N LYS A 280 -10.38 -11.94 -10.49
CA LYS A 280 -11.54 -11.68 -11.35
C LYS A 280 -12.18 -10.32 -11.04
N LEU A 281 -12.39 -9.98 -9.76
CA LEU A 281 -12.91 -8.67 -9.34
C LEU A 281 -12.05 -7.53 -9.89
N THR A 282 -10.73 -7.63 -9.71
CA THR A 282 -9.76 -6.63 -10.17
C THR A 282 -9.78 -6.48 -11.69
N SER A 283 -9.75 -7.60 -12.42
CA SER A 283 -9.72 -7.61 -13.87
C SER A 283 -10.99 -7.00 -14.48
N VAL A 284 -12.17 -7.43 -14.02
CA VAL A 284 -13.46 -6.91 -14.48
C VAL A 284 -13.61 -5.43 -14.12
N PHE A 285 -13.25 -5.05 -12.89
CA PHE A 285 -13.32 -3.65 -12.47
C PHE A 285 -12.36 -2.75 -13.27
N ASN A 286 -11.18 -3.24 -13.65
CA ASN A 286 -10.27 -2.47 -14.49
C ASN A 286 -10.91 -2.14 -15.85
N ASN A 287 -11.63 -3.08 -16.47
CA ASN A 287 -12.34 -2.78 -17.72
C ASN A 287 -13.43 -1.72 -17.51
N ILE A 288 -14.21 -1.85 -16.44
CA ILE A 288 -15.23 -0.86 -16.06
C ILE A 288 -14.61 0.53 -15.89
N LYS A 289 -13.50 0.61 -15.15
CA LYS A 289 -12.75 1.84 -14.87
C LYS A 289 -12.22 2.48 -16.16
N PHE A 290 -11.60 1.72 -17.06
CA PHE A 290 -11.10 2.26 -18.33
C PHE A 290 -12.23 2.78 -19.22
N ARG A 291 -13.35 2.07 -19.29
CA ARG A 291 -14.51 2.55 -20.06
C ARG A 291 -15.08 3.83 -19.46
N LEU A 292 -15.22 3.91 -18.14
CA LEU A 292 -15.68 5.11 -17.44
C LEU A 292 -14.75 6.30 -17.71
N ILE A 293 -13.43 6.12 -17.63
CA ILE A 293 -12.46 7.19 -17.94
C ILE A 293 -12.66 7.69 -19.37
N LYS A 294 -12.86 6.78 -20.33
CA LYS A 294 -13.09 7.15 -21.73
C LYS A 294 -14.38 7.97 -21.88
N LEU A 295 -15.47 7.54 -21.26
CA LEU A 295 -16.74 8.28 -21.24
C LEU A 295 -16.60 9.69 -20.66
N LEU A 296 -15.85 9.83 -19.57
CA LEU A 296 -15.60 11.14 -18.92
C LEU A 296 -14.72 12.07 -19.77
N GLN A 297 -14.02 11.56 -20.78
CA GLN A 297 -13.16 12.33 -21.69
C GLN A 297 -13.80 12.57 -23.06
N GLU A 298 -14.84 11.80 -23.41
CA GLU A 298 -15.63 12.03 -24.61
C GLU A 298 -16.32 13.41 -24.47
N LYS A 299 -16.09 14.31 -25.43
CA LYS A 299 -16.80 15.60 -25.47
C LYS A 299 -18.28 15.33 -25.75
N PRO A 300 -19.21 16.06 -25.11
CA PRO A 300 -20.64 15.89 -25.32
C PRO A 300 -21.06 16.05 -26.79
#